data_AF-A0A432MBX9-F1
#
_entry.id   AF-A0A432MBX9-F1
#
_cell.length_a   1.000
_cell.length_b   1.000
_cell.length_c   1.000
_cell.angle_alpha   90.00
_cell.angle_beta   90.00
_cell.angle_gamma   90.00
#
_symmetry.space_group_name_H-M   'P 1'
#
loop_
_entity.id
_entity.type
_entity.pdbx_description
1 polymer ?
#
loop_
_entity_poly.entity_id
_entity_poly.type
_entity_poly.pdbx_seq_one_letter_code
_entity_poly.pdbx_strand_id
1 'polypeptide(L)'
;MTTSSRALAPVVSLALLLGQLGCQDDHDHKHGHAEHVDPPHRPSDFPDAVARLIAGHAATREALSAGRTDETLDTLLHVQRDLAKWLPEVAADSDMPERPWNRVNALAARLLAAYESAIADFDAGVPLDGDRLSEVEPLLADLDRLEAEADPAWFPGRASYREDEEPANGDESPHDGGGVGD
;
A
#
# COMPACT_ATOMS: atom_id res chain seq x y z
N MET A 1 -21.05 0.57 -48.15
CA MET A 1 -21.77 1.72 -47.56
C MET A 1 -23.18 1.26 -47.22
N THR A 2 -23.43 0.89 -45.97
CA THR A 2 -24.76 0.58 -45.45
C THR A 2 -24.78 1.01 -43.99
N THR A 3 -25.35 2.18 -43.76
CA THR A 3 -25.64 2.79 -42.47
C THR A 3 -26.86 2.10 -41.86
N SER A 4 -26.83 1.77 -40.57
CA SER A 4 -28.04 1.44 -39.82
C SER A 4 -27.97 2.05 -38.42
N SER A 5 -28.74 3.13 -38.28
CA SER A 5 -29.09 3.82 -37.05
C SER A 5 -30.20 3.08 -36.31
N ARG A 6 -30.14 3.02 -34.98
CA ARG A 6 -31.24 2.81 -34.02
C ARG A 6 -30.64 2.92 -32.62
N ALA A 7 -31.27 3.45 -31.57
CA ALA A 7 -32.33 4.43 -31.36
C ALA A 7 -32.25 4.69 -29.84
N LEU A 8 -32.18 5.96 -29.43
CA LEU A 8 -32.19 6.37 -28.03
C LEU A 8 -33.59 6.15 -27.43
N ALA A 9 -33.66 5.65 -26.20
CA ALA A 9 -34.82 5.81 -25.33
C ALA A 9 -34.34 6.00 -23.88
N PRO A 10 -34.52 7.19 -23.27
CA PRO A 10 -34.35 7.37 -21.83
C PRO A 10 -35.69 7.13 -21.13
N VAL A 11 -35.75 6.15 -20.23
CA VAL A 11 -36.85 6.03 -19.26
C VAL A 11 -36.39 6.65 -17.95
N VAL A 12 -36.82 7.89 -17.74
CA VAL A 12 -36.75 8.63 -16.48
C VAL A 12 -37.81 8.03 -15.55
N SER A 13 -37.41 7.53 -14.38
CA SER A 13 -38.33 7.21 -13.29
C SER A 13 -37.75 7.73 -11.98
N LEU A 14 -38.15 8.97 -11.68
CA LEU A 14 -37.94 9.68 -10.44
C LEU A 14 -38.99 9.22 -9.43
N ALA A 15 -38.59 8.48 -8.40
CA ALA A 15 -39.44 8.17 -7.25
C ALA A 15 -38.71 8.61 -5.97
N LEU A 16 -38.92 9.88 -5.60
CA LEU A 16 -38.69 10.36 -4.25
C LEU A 16 -39.77 9.76 -3.33
N LEU A 17 -39.37 8.94 -2.36
CA LEU A 17 -40.16 8.74 -1.14
C LEU A 17 -39.32 9.17 0.06
N LEU A 18 -39.76 10.26 0.67
CA LEU A 18 -39.29 10.83 1.93
C LEU A 18 -39.99 10.16 3.12
N GLY A 19 -39.24 9.97 4.20
CA GLY A 19 -39.74 9.80 5.57
C GLY A 19 -39.76 8.35 6.06
N GLN A 20 -39.32 8.02 7.28
CA GLN A 20 -39.18 8.85 8.47
C GLN A 20 -38.35 8.12 9.55
N LEU A 21 -37.99 8.89 10.60
CA LEU A 21 -37.79 8.49 12.00
C LEU A 21 -36.48 7.75 12.36
N GLY A 22 -35.41 8.53 12.54
CA GLY A 22 -34.32 8.16 13.45
C GLY A 22 -34.49 8.91 14.78
N CYS A 23 -34.93 8.20 15.82
CA CYS A 23 -34.78 8.66 17.20
C CYS A 23 -33.28 8.75 17.50
N GLN A 24 -32.81 9.95 17.81
CA GLN A 24 -31.43 10.22 18.19
C GLN A 24 -31.31 9.94 19.68
N ASP A 25 -30.90 8.72 20.01
CA ASP A 25 -30.54 8.32 21.36
C ASP A 25 -29.18 8.94 21.67
N ASP A 26 -29.16 9.96 22.53
CA ASP A 26 -27.96 10.57 23.08
C ASP A 26 -27.30 9.58 24.07
N HIS A 27 -26.66 8.55 23.53
CA HIS A 27 -25.76 7.70 24.28
C HIS A 27 -24.38 8.38 24.33
N ASP A 28 -24.13 8.93 25.52
CA ASP A 28 -22.85 9.42 26.03
C ASP A 28 -21.82 8.28 26.04
N HIS A 29 -21.32 7.94 24.87
CA HIS A 29 -20.23 7.00 24.70
C HIS A 29 -18.94 7.70 25.14
N LYS A 30 -18.49 7.37 26.34
CA LYS A 30 -17.09 7.56 26.73
C LYS A 30 -16.22 6.87 25.69
N HIS A 31 -15.74 7.65 24.73
CA HIS A 31 -14.76 7.26 23.73
C HIS A 31 -13.49 6.84 24.46
N GLY A 32 -13.40 5.54 24.77
CA GLY A 32 -12.10 4.91 24.90
C GLY A 32 -11.45 5.07 23.53
N HIS A 33 -10.56 6.04 23.39
CA HIS A 33 -9.63 6.11 22.27
C HIS A 33 -8.84 4.81 22.33
N ALA A 34 -9.28 3.80 21.58
CA ALA A 34 -8.51 2.59 21.38
C ALA A 34 -7.16 3.07 20.87
N GLU A 35 -6.09 2.80 21.62
CA GLU A 35 -4.74 3.05 21.16
C GLU A 35 -4.57 2.28 19.86
N HIS A 36 -4.59 2.99 18.74
CA HIS A 36 -4.35 2.42 17.43
C HIS A 36 -2.87 2.08 17.38
N VAL A 37 -2.54 0.83 17.70
CA VAL A 37 -1.20 0.30 17.50
C VAL A 37 -0.99 0.15 16.00
N ASP A 38 -0.11 0.98 15.44
CA ASP A 38 0.33 0.83 14.07
C ASP A 38 0.95 -0.56 13.88
N PRO A 39 0.49 -1.33 12.89
CA PRO A 39 1.05 -2.65 12.67
C PRO A 39 2.50 -2.52 12.16
N PRO A 40 3.35 -3.55 12.40
CA PRO A 40 4.77 -3.49 12.04
C PRO A 40 5.08 -3.22 10.56
N HIS A 41 4.13 -3.47 9.66
CA HIS A 41 4.29 -3.25 8.23
C HIS A 41 3.88 -1.86 7.74
N ARG A 42 3.40 -0.95 8.62
CA ARG A 42 3.15 0.45 8.22
C ARG A 42 4.45 1.08 7.69
N PRO A 43 4.43 1.71 6.51
CA PRO A 43 5.61 2.37 5.97
C PRO A 43 5.91 3.67 6.75
N SER A 44 7.18 4.05 6.81
CA SER A 44 7.61 5.24 7.55
C SER A 44 7.35 6.55 6.80
N ASP A 45 7.44 6.52 5.48
CA ASP A 45 7.22 7.68 4.60
C ASP A 45 6.69 7.22 3.22
N PHE A 46 6.30 8.18 2.37
CA PHE A 46 5.78 7.89 1.03
C PHE A 46 6.80 7.12 0.16
N PRO A 47 8.07 7.52 0.05
CA PRO A 47 9.06 6.73 -0.69
C PRO A 47 9.29 5.30 -0.17
N ASP A 48 9.27 5.05 1.15
CA ASP A 48 9.32 3.70 1.74
C ASP A 48 8.08 2.88 1.35
N ALA A 49 6.89 3.51 1.37
CA ALA A 49 5.66 2.86 0.92
C ALA A 49 5.75 2.44 -0.57
N VAL A 50 6.25 3.30 -1.44
CA VAL A 50 6.44 3.00 -2.88
C VAL A 50 7.43 1.84 -3.06
N ALA A 51 8.58 1.88 -2.38
CA ALA A 51 9.57 0.81 -2.45
C ALA A 51 9.01 -0.55 -1.99
N ARG A 52 8.26 -0.57 -0.86
CA ARG A 52 7.63 -1.79 -0.33
C ARG A 52 6.51 -2.32 -1.23
N LEU A 53 5.73 -1.45 -1.87
CA LEU A 53 4.71 -1.85 -2.85
C LEU A 53 5.36 -2.52 -4.06
N ILE A 54 6.42 -1.92 -4.63
CA ILE A 54 7.12 -2.48 -5.79
C ILE A 54 7.73 -3.85 -5.45
N ALA A 55 8.47 -3.93 -4.34
CA ALA A 55 9.13 -5.17 -3.92
C ALA A 55 8.12 -6.28 -3.59
N GLY A 56 7.06 -5.97 -2.85
CA GLY A 56 6.06 -6.97 -2.48
C GLY A 56 5.16 -7.38 -3.65
N HIS A 57 4.90 -6.49 -4.62
CA HIS A 57 4.24 -6.87 -5.87
C HIS A 57 5.08 -7.87 -6.67
N ALA A 58 6.39 -7.61 -6.81
CA ALA A 58 7.31 -8.54 -7.48
C ALA A 58 7.33 -9.92 -6.78
N ALA A 59 7.41 -9.95 -5.44
CA ALA A 59 7.35 -11.18 -4.66
C ALA A 59 6.01 -11.92 -4.83
N THR A 60 4.89 -11.18 -4.89
CA THR A 60 3.56 -11.74 -5.14
C THR A 60 3.50 -12.39 -6.53
N ARG A 61 4.00 -11.72 -7.57
CA ARG A 61 4.06 -12.27 -8.93
C ARG A 61 4.94 -13.51 -9.02
N GLU A 62 6.07 -13.53 -8.32
CA GLU A 62 6.95 -14.69 -8.24
C GLU A 62 6.22 -15.88 -7.59
N ALA A 63 5.55 -15.66 -6.46
CA ALA A 63 4.77 -16.68 -5.77
C ALA A 63 3.65 -17.26 -6.67
N LEU A 64 2.92 -16.38 -7.37
CA LEU A 64 1.88 -16.78 -8.34
C LEU A 64 2.46 -17.59 -9.51
N SER A 65 3.59 -17.15 -10.07
CA SER A 65 4.27 -17.83 -11.18
C SER A 65 4.81 -19.20 -10.76
N ALA A 66 5.16 -19.37 -9.49
CA ALA A 66 5.52 -20.66 -8.89
C ALA A 66 4.30 -21.53 -8.53
N GLY A 67 3.07 -21.06 -8.79
CA GLY A 67 1.83 -21.78 -8.49
C GLY A 67 1.54 -21.90 -6.99
N ARG A 68 2.08 -21.00 -6.16
CA ARG A 68 1.78 -21.00 -4.72
C ARG A 68 0.34 -20.60 -4.47
N THR A 69 -0.29 -21.28 -3.52
CA THR A 69 -1.65 -21.04 -3.04
C THR A 69 -1.73 -21.16 -1.51
N ASP A 70 -0.60 -20.96 -0.84
CA ASP A 70 -0.43 -21.14 0.59
C ASP A 70 -0.59 -19.82 1.38
N GLU A 71 -0.46 -19.89 2.70
CA GLU A 71 -0.52 -18.75 3.63
C GLU A 71 0.51 -17.65 3.32
N THR A 72 1.61 -17.99 2.63
CA THR A 72 2.61 -16.98 2.23
C THR A 72 2.04 -16.05 1.17
N LEU A 73 1.34 -16.60 0.17
CA LEU A 73 0.68 -15.79 -0.86
C LEU A 73 -0.44 -14.94 -0.25
N ASP A 74 -1.24 -15.53 0.63
CA ASP A 74 -2.31 -14.81 1.35
C ASP A 74 -1.77 -13.61 2.13
N THR A 75 -0.68 -13.83 2.89
CA THR A 75 0.01 -12.76 3.65
C THR A 75 0.52 -11.66 2.72
N LEU A 76 1.14 -12.01 1.60
CA LEU A 76 1.64 -11.03 0.63
C LEU A 76 0.52 -10.15 0.07
N LEU A 77 -0.60 -10.75 -0.34
CA LEU A 77 -1.76 -10.01 -0.86
C LEU A 77 -2.33 -9.03 0.19
N HIS A 78 -2.46 -9.49 1.44
CA HIS A 78 -2.96 -8.68 2.54
C HIS A 78 -2.04 -7.51 2.89
N VAL A 79 -0.73 -7.75 2.96
CA VAL A 79 0.25 -6.69 3.19
C VAL A 79 0.24 -5.66 2.06
N GLN A 80 0.13 -6.11 0.80
CA GLN A 80 0.06 -5.20 -0.35
C GLN A 80 -1.21 -4.34 -0.36
N ARG A 81 -2.36 -4.92 -0.01
CA ARG A 81 -3.61 -4.19 0.19
C ARG A 81 -3.46 -3.12 1.28
N ASP A 82 -2.85 -3.47 2.41
CA ASP A 82 -2.67 -2.53 3.53
C ASP A 82 -1.74 -1.37 3.15
N LEU A 83 -0.64 -1.66 2.45
CA LEU A 83 0.25 -0.62 1.92
C LEU A 83 -0.49 0.33 0.95
N ALA A 84 -1.32 -0.20 0.04
CA ALA A 84 -2.12 0.62 -0.86
C ALA A 84 -3.12 1.51 -0.08
N LYS A 85 -3.68 1.00 1.02
CA LYS A 85 -4.60 1.74 1.90
C LYS A 85 -3.91 2.89 2.65
N TRP A 86 -2.68 2.71 3.13
CA TRP A 86 -1.94 3.77 3.84
C TRP A 86 -1.30 4.80 2.92
N LEU A 87 -1.17 4.52 1.62
CA LEU A 87 -0.44 5.39 0.70
C LEU A 87 -0.92 6.86 0.70
N PRO A 88 -2.23 7.18 0.72
CA PRO A 88 -2.71 8.56 0.81
C PRO A 88 -2.41 9.22 2.16
N GLU A 89 -2.39 8.43 3.23
CA GLU A 89 -2.11 8.88 4.60
C GLU A 89 -0.64 9.26 4.74
N VAL A 90 0.29 8.36 4.36
CA VAL A 90 1.73 8.69 4.42
C VAL A 90 2.13 9.81 3.46
N ALA A 91 1.40 9.99 2.36
CA ALA A 91 1.57 11.16 1.50
C ALA A 91 1.02 12.44 2.15
N ALA A 92 -0.07 12.36 2.91
CA ALA A 92 -0.63 13.50 3.65
C ALA A 92 0.22 13.89 4.87
N ASP A 93 0.94 12.95 5.46
CA ASP A 93 1.90 13.18 6.55
C ASP A 93 3.18 13.90 6.08
N SER A 94 3.35 14.07 4.76
CA SER A 94 4.48 14.75 4.14
C SER A 94 4.15 16.19 3.74
N ASP A 95 5.14 16.99 3.37
CA ASP A 95 4.93 18.34 2.82
C ASP A 95 4.56 18.31 1.31
N MET A 96 4.05 17.18 0.81
CA MET A 96 3.63 17.00 -0.59
C MET A 96 2.49 17.95 -0.97
N PRO A 97 2.63 18.74 -2.06
CA PRO A 97 1.56 19.62 -2.52
C PRO A 97 0.31 18.86 -2.96
N GLU A 98 -0.84 19.55 -2.93
CA GLU A 98 -2.15 18.97 -3.25
C GLU A 98 -2.19 18.26 -4.62
N ARG A 99 -1.55 18.83 -5.65
CA ARG A 99 -1.59 18.28 -7.01
C ARG A 99 -0.93 16.88 -7.12
N PRO A 100 0.33 16.67 -6.72
CA PRO A 100 0.91 15.32 -6.66
C PRO A 100 0.17 14.43 -5.64
N TRP A 101 -0.28 14.96 -4.50
CA TRP A 101 -1.06 14.19 -3.52
C TRP A 101 -2.35 13.59 -4.12
N ASN A 102 -3.10 14.38 -4.90
CA ASN A 102 -4.30 13.91 -5.60
C ASN A 102 -4.00 12.76 -6.58
N ARG A 103 -2.81 12.74 -7.18
CA ARG A 103 -2.38 11.63 -8.04
C ARG A 103 -2.07 10.39 -7.21
N VAL A 104 -1.36 10.53 -6.10
CA VAL A 104 -1.11 9.42 -5.16
C VAL A 104 -2.42 8.81 -4.68
N ASN A 105 -3.38 9.65 -4.26
CA ASN A 105 -4.69 9.21 -3.80
C ASN A 105 -5.46 8.42 -4.88
N ALA A 106 -5.43 8.90 -6.14
CA ALA A 106 -6.07 8.20 -7.24
C ALA A 106 -5.40 6.85 -7.59
N LEU A 107 -4.05 6.80 -7.54
CA LEU A 107 -3.29 5.56 -7.77
C LEU A 107 -3.53 4.55 -6.65
N ALA A 108 -3.53 5.00 -5.39
CA ALA A 108 -3.82 4.20 -4.21
C ALA A 108 -5.19 3.52 -4.29
N ALA A 109 -6.24 4.26 -4.67
CA ALA A 109 -7.58 3.70 -4.83
C ALA A 109 -7.63 2.57 -5.88
N ARG A 110 -6.89 2.72 -6.99
CA ARG A 110 -6.83 1.70 -8.05
C ARG A 110 -6.03 0.47 -7.62
N LEU A 111 -4.92 0.67 -6.93
CA LEU A 111 -4.12 -0.41 -6.33
C LEU A 111 -4.95 -1.20 -5.31
N LEU A 112 -5.64 -0.49 -4.41
CA LEU A 112 -6.49 -1.09 -3.40
C LEU A 112 -7.56 -1.97 -4.04
N ALA A 113 -8.28 -1.45 -5.05
CA ALA A 113 -9.29 -2.22 -5.77
C ALA A 113 -8.71 -3.49 -6.44
N ALA A 114 -7.51 -3.39 -7.05
CA ALA A 114 -6.86 -4.54 -7.68
C ALA A 114 -6.50 -5.63 -6.65
N TYR A 115 -5.91 -5.24 -5.52
CA TYR A 115 -5.54 -6.18 -4.46
C TYR A 115 -6.76 -6.77 -3.74
N GLU A 116 -7.78 -5.97 -3.43
CA GLU A 116 -9.04 -6.47 -2.86
C GLU A 116 -9.72 -7.48 -3.79
N SER A 117 -9.71 -7.21 -5.09
CA SER A 117 -10.26 -8.14 -6.08
C SER A 117 -9.46 -9.45 -6.16
N ALA A 118 -8.12 -9.39 -6.07
CA ALA A 118 -7.28 -10.58 -6.05
C ALA A 118 -7.43 -11.40 -4.76
N ILE A 119 -7.58 -10.74 -3.61
CA ILE A 119 -7.88 -11.41 -2.33
C ILE A 119 -9.24 -12.11 -2.41
N ALA A 120 -10.27 -11.45 -2.95
CA ALA A 120 -11.58 -12.06 -3.10
C ALA A 120 -11.55 -13.31 -4.01
N ASP A 121 -10.79 -13.26 -5.11
CA ASP A 121 -10.57 -14.41 -5.98
C ASP A 121 -9.83 -15.55 -5.24
N PHE A 122 -8.79 -15.22 -4.47
CA PHE A 122 -8.04 -16.17 -3.64
C PHE A 122 -8.95 -16.88 -2.62
N ASP A 123 -9.73 -16.12 -1.86
CA ASP A 123 -10.68 -16.62 -0.85
C ASP A 123 -11.77 -17.50 -1.46
N ALA A 124 -12.18 -17.19 -2.70
CA ALA A 124 -13.15 -17.99 -3.45
C ALA A 124 -12.55 -19.26 -4.07
N GLY A 125 -11.23 -19.49 -3.93
CA GLY A 125 -10.52 -20.59 -4.57
C GLY A 125 -10.44 -20.46 -6.09
N VAL A 126 -10.61 -19.24 -6.62
CA VAL A 126 -10.40 -18.95 -8.04
C VAL A 126 -8.89 -18.98 -8.30
N PRO A 127 -8.41 -19.76 -9.29
CA PRO A 127 -6.99 -19.78 -9.61
C PRO A 127 -6.48 -18.39 -9.98
N LEU A 128 -5.50 -17.90 -9.23
CA LEU A 128 -4.73 -16.70 -9.58
C LEU A 128 -3.55 -17.13 -10.45
N ASP A 129 -3.44 -16.55 -11.65
CA ASP A 129 -2.24 -16.68 -12.48
C ASP A 129 -1.36 -15.43 -12.36
N GLY A 130 -0.16 -15.48 -12.94
CA GLY A 130 0.78 -14.36 -12.92
C GLY A 130 0.25 -13.10 -13.63
N ASP A 131 -0.73 -13.24 -14.52
CA ASP A 131 -1.30 -12.12 -15.28
C ASP A 131 -2.45 -11.44 -14.55
N ARG A 132 -3.00 -12.08 -13.51
CA ARG A 132 -4.11 -11.55 -12.70
C ARG A 132 -3.84 -10.17 -12.11
N LEU A 133 -2.58 -9.87 -11.81
CA LEU A 133 -2.14 -8.60 -11.27
C LEU A 133 -1.42 -7.71 -12.31
N SER A 134 -1.52 -8.01 -13.61
CA SER A 134 -0.88 -7.20 -14.66
C SER A 134 -1.33 -5.74 -14.70
N GLU A 135 -2.56 -5.45 -14.25
CA GLU A 135 -3.08 -4.08 -14.16
C GLU A 135 -2.38 -3.23 -13.07
N VAL A 136 -1.69 -3.86 -12.13
CA VAL A 136 -0.96 -3.19 -11.05
C VAL A 136 0.36 -2.60 -11.53
N GLU A 137 1.04 -3.23 -12.49
CA GLU A 137 2.35 -2.79 -13.00
C GLU A 137 2.37 -1.34 -13.49
N PRO A 138 1.46 -0.87 -14.36
CA PRO A 138 1.46 0.52 -14.78
C PRO A 138 1.16 1.49 -13.64
N LEU A 139 0.41 1.06 -12.60
CA LEU A 139 0.12 1.91 -11.44
C LEU A 139 1.37 2.11 -10.58
N LEU A 140 2.13 1.02 -10.35
CA LEU A 140 3.40 1.08 -9.63
C LEU A 140 4.44 1.88 -10.38
N ALA A 141 4.51 1.76 -11.71
CA ALA A 141 5.39 2.58 -12.54
C ALA A 141 5.05 4.08 -12.48
N ASP A 142 3.77 4.44 -12.37
CA ASP A 142 3.35 5.83 -12.19
C ASP A 142 3.65 6.35 -10.77
N LEU A 143 3.56 5.51 -9.73
CA LEU A 143 4.00 5.86 -8.38
C LEU A 143 5.52 6.05 -8.28
N ASP A 144 6.29 5.14 -8.88
CA ASP A 144 7.76 5.22 -8.95
C ASP A 144 8.21 6.51 -9.65
N ARG A 145 7.56 6.86 -10.77
CA ARG A 145 7.81 8.13 -11.45
C ARG A 145 7.46 9.34 -10.55
N LEU A 146 6.35 9.28 -9.82
CA LEU A 146 5.96 10.37 -8.92
C LEU A 146 6.97 10.55 -7.78
N GLU A 147 7.49 9.46 -7.23
CA GLU A 147 8.56 9.48 -6.23
C GLU A 147 9.86 10.08 -6.79
N ALA A 148 10.28 9.67 -7.98
CA ALA A 148 11.48 10.19 -8.62
C ALA A 148 11.38 11.68 -9.01
N GLU A 149 10.17 12.17 -9.27
CA GLU A 149 9.88 13.59 -9.55
C GLU A 149 9.65 14.43 -8.28
N ALA A 150 9.55 13.80 -7.11
CA ALA A 150 9.24 14.47 -5.86
C ALA A 150 10.40 15.36 -5.38
N ASP A 151 10.05 16.52 -4.81
CA ASP A 151 11.05 17.35 -4.13
C ASP A 151 11.44 16.66 -2.81
N PRO A 152 12.73 16.38 -2.56
CA PRO A 152 13.18 15.80 -1.29
C PRO A 152 12.74 16.60 -0.06
N ALA A 153 12.50 17.91 -0.21
CA ALA A 153 11.96 18.75 0.86
C ALA A 153 10.55 18.35 1.32
N TRP A 154 9.81 17.56 0.53
CA TRP A 154 8.52 17.01 0.95
C TRP A 154 8.67 15.98 2.08
N PHE A 155 9.87 15.41 2.26
CA PHE A 155 10.12 14.30 3.18
C PHE A 155 11.26 14.63 4.18
N PRO A 156 11.06 15.60 5.09
CA PRO A 156 12.12 16.13 5.95
C PRO A 156 12.76 15.10 6.91
N GLY A 157 12.11 13.94 7.13
CA GLY A 157 12.62 12.85 7.96
C GLY A 157 13.72 11.98 7.33
N ARG A 158 13.96 12.07 6.01
CA ARG A 158 15.00 11.25 5.33
C ARG A 158 16.41 11.79 5.51
N ALA A 159 16.57 13.09 5.70
CA ALA A 159 17.90 13.72 5.73
C ALA A 159 18.70 13.40 7.00
N SER A 160 18.06 12.97 8.09
CA SER A 160 18.71 12.80 9.40
C SER A 160 19.25 11.39 9.70
N TYR A 161 19.12 10.43 8.79
CA TYR A 161 19.65 9.06 8.97
C TYR A 161 20.83 8.72 8.03
N ARG A 162 21.30 9.69 7.25
CA ARG A 162 22.52 9.54 6.47
C ARG A 162 23.69 10.05 7.31
N GLU A 163 24.60 9.14 7.65
CA GLU A 163 25.97 9.46 8.08
C GLU A 163 26.14 10.00 9.51
N ASP A 164 25.63 9.28 10.52
CA ASP A 164 26.55 8.94 11.60
C ASP A 164 27.21 7.63 11.17
N GLU A 165 28.30 7.77 10.40
CA GLU A 165 29.30 6.74 10.22
C GLU A 165 29.54 6.11 11.59
N GLU A 166 29.17 4.85 11.76
CA GLU A 166 29.74 4.02 12.81
C GLU A 166 31.25 4.18 12.65
N PRO A 167 31.96 4.89 13.56
CA PRO A 167 33.40 4.92 13.47
C PRO A 167 33.80 3.46 13.53
N ALA A 168 34.46 3.00 12.48
CA ALA A 168 35.08 1.70 12.43
C ALA A 168 35.85 1.53 13.76
N ASN A 169 35.25 0.84 14.72
CA ASN A 169 35.94 0.39 15.90
C ASN A 169 36.80 -0.78 15.44
N GLY A 170 37.86 -0.41 14.73
CA GLY A 170 39.10 -1.13 14.81
C GLY A 170 39.52 -1.09 16.27
N ASP A 171 39.33 -2.21 16.95
CA ASP A 171 40.38 -2.75 17.80
C ASP A 171 40.17 -4.26 17.89
N GLU A 172 40.70 -4.95 16.89
CA GLU A 172 41.19 -6.31 17.06
C GLU A 172 42.25 -6.28 18.17
N SER A 173 41.86 -6.60 19.40
CA SER A 173 42.81 -7.02 20.42
C SER A 173 42.96 -8.54 20.34
N PRO A 174 44.06 -9.08 19.79
CA PRO A 174 44.34 -10.51 19.83
C PRO A 174 44.70 -10.90 21.27
N HIS A 175 43.81 -11.63 21.93
CA HIS A 175 44.17 -12.36 23.14
C HIS A 175 44.99 -13.61 22.75
N ASP A 176 46.26 -13.37 22.45
CA ASP A 176 47.34 -14.34 22.65
C ASP A 176 47.72 -14.32 24.13
N GLY A 177 47.91 -15.50 24.71
CA GLY A 177 48.18 -15.63 26.13
C GLY A 177 47.99 -17.05 26.65
N GLY A 178 48.86 -17.94 26.19
CA GLY A 178 48.95 -19.31 26.68
C GLY A 178 49.15 -19.42 28.20
N GLY A 179 48.69 -20.53 28.75
CA GLY A 179 48.91 -20.94 30.13
C GLY A 179 49.00 -22.45 30.21
N VAL A 180 50.22 -22.96 30.04
CA VAL A 180 50.63 -24.33 30.37
C VAL A 180 50.63 -24.50 31.89
N GLY A 181 50.12 -25.61 32.41
CA GLY A 181 50.32 -26.01 33.80
C GLY A 181 49.82 -27.44 34.03
N ASP A 182 50.77 -28.30 34.41
CA ASP A 182 50.71 -29.75 34.69
C ASP A 182 49.43 -30.34 35.32
#